data_AF-A0A5N5QJX3-F1
#
_entry.id   AF-A0A5N5QJX3-F1
#
_cell.length_a   1.000
_cell.length_b   1.000
_cell.length_c   1.000
_cell.angle_alpha   90.00
_cell.angle_beta   90.00
_cell.angle_gamma   90.00
#
_symmetry.space_group_name_H-M   'P 1'
#
loop_
_entity.id
_entity.type
_entity.pdbx_description
1 polymer ?
#
loop_
_entity_poly.entity_id
_entity_poly.type
_entity_poly.pdbx_seq_one_letter_code
_entity_poly.pdbx_strand_id
1 'polypeptide(L)'
;MFVPSAMTLDTLDYLALLKNQSVFNLVVMALATLEVCFMNPDIFEFRKNVKIRKGQAVQLIMRSTNPRDVAYMFRDFARGIHAKASPNFLRIGVACGRIEAWAEHHYPSFITISQSSANPGSTSVEMSTTDARMRIIKREQLRESRLKAEAEAKRRRELGLEGKAPVEQEGLPWALIIAVAGFFLFVCAIAAAIVFGTVYWFGDA
;
A
#
# COMPACT_ATOMS: atom_id res chain seq x y z
N MET A 1 22.60 -18.79 20.82
CA MET A 1 22.57 -17.47 21.49
C MET A 1 22.58 -16.27 20.52
N PHE A 2 22.99 -16.43 19.25
CA PHE A 2 23.21 -15.33 18.28
C PHE A 2 21.98 -14.81 17.50
N VAL A 3 20.89 -15.57 17.46
CA VAL A 3 19.73 -15.25 16.59
C VAL A 3 18.87 -14.07 17.11
N PRO A 4 18.59 -13.93 18.42
CA PRO A 4 17.75 -12.83 18.90
C PRO A 4 18.40 -11.45 18.74
N SER A 5 19.74 -11.37 18.70
CA SER A 5 20.47 -10.11 18.51
C SER A 5 20.51 -9.64 17.06
N ALA A 6 20.32 -10.53 16.07
CA ALA A 6 20.23 -10.14 14.67
C ALA A 6 18.83 -9.62 14.29
N MET A 7 17.83 -9.95 15.11
CA MET A 7 16.42 -9.58 14.94
C MET A 7 16.02 -8.41 15.87
N THR A 8 16.92 -7.45 16.03
CA THR A 8 16.72 -6.30 16.93
C THR A 8 15.83 -5.24 16.32
N LEU A 9 15.04 -4.60 17.17
CA LEU A 9 14.23 -3.43 16.81
C LEU A 9 15.09 -2.30 16.24
N ASP A 10 16.32 -2.14 16.73
CA ASP A 10 17.27 -1.12 16.25
C ASP A 10 17.55 -1.26 14.75
N THR A 11 17.57 -2.49 14.23
CA THR A 11 17.76 -2.74 12.80
C THR A 11 16.53 -2.31 12.00
N LEU A 12 15.33 -2.53 12.53
CA LEU A 12 14.06 -2.08 11.93
C LEU A 12 13.92 -0.55 11.96
N ASP A 13 14.26 0.08 13.08
CA ASP A 13 14.29 1.54 13.22
C ASP A 13 15.26 2.17 12.23
N TYR A 14 16.45 1.58 12.07
CA TYR A 14 17.41 2.02 11.07
C TYR A 14 16.88 1.87 9.64
N LEU A 15 16.23 0.73 9.32
CA LEU A 15 15.61 0.51 8.01
C LEU A 15 14.48 1.51 7.71
N ALA A 16 13.71 1.93 8.71
CA ALA A 16 12.64 2.89 8.54
C ALA A 16 13.14 4.29 8.14
N LEU A 17 14.35 4.67 8.55
CA LEU A 17 14.97 5.97 8.27
C LEU A 17 15.72 6.00 6.93
N LEU A 18 16.04 4.83 6.38
CA LEU A 18 16.82 4.70 5.16
C LEU A 18 15.99 4.96 3.89
N LYS A 19 16.66 5.49 2.86
CA LYS A 19 16.08 5.69 1.51
C LYS A 19 16.80 4.89 0.42
N ASN A 20 17.84 4.14 0.77
CA ASN A 20 18.70 3.49 -0.21
C ASN A 20 18.29 2.02 -0.47
N GLN A 21 17.91 1.73 -1.72
CA GLN A 21 17.45 0.42 -2.15
C GLN A 21 18.48 -0.71 -1.97
N SER A 22 19.78 -0.41 -2.12
CA SER A 22 20.83 -1.44 -2.03
C SER A 22 20.94 -2.00 -0.60
N VAL A 23 20.72 -1.15 0.41
CA VAL A 23 20.74 -1.55 1.82
C VAL A 23 19.54 -2.43 2.14
N PHE A 24 18.36 -2.10 1.62
CA PHE A 24 17.17 -2.94 1.75
C PHE A 24 17.39 -4.33 1.16
N ASN A 25 17.96 -4.40 -0.04
CA ASN A 25 18.27 -5.67 -0.69
C ASN A 25 19.27 -6.49 0.14
N LEU A 26 20.29 -5.85 0.72
CA LEU A 26 21.28 -6.53 1.56
C LEU A 26 20.63 -7.14 2.81
N VAL A 27 19.79 -6.37 3.51
CA VAL A 27 19.18 -6.84 4.76
C VAL A 27 18.13 -7.92 4.52
N VAL A 28 17.28 -7.78 3.50
CA VAL A 28 16.30 -8.82 3.15
C VAL A 28 17.00 -10.12 2.75
N MET A 29 18.08 -10.03 1.99
CA MET A 29 18.89 -11.20 1.64
C MET A 29 19.55 -11.83 2.87
N ALA A 30 20.10 -11.01 3.78
CA ALA A 30 20.70 -11.49 5.02
C ALA A 30 19.67 -12.23 5.89
N LEU A 31 18.46 -11.70 6.00
CA LEU A 31 17.39 -12.33 6.78
C LEU A 31 16.91 -13.64 6.16
N ALA A 32 16.77 -13.69 4.84
CA ALA A 32 16.46 -14.92 4.13
C ALA A 32 17.55 -15.99 4.35
N THR A 33 18.83 -15.60 4.31
CA THR A 33 19.92 -16.54 4.63
C THR A 33 19.87 -17.00 6.08
N LEU A 34 19.53 -16.13 7.03
CA LEU A 34 19.41 -16.50 8.43
C LEU A 34 18.31 -17.56 8.63
N GLU A 35 17.18 -17.43 7.92
CA GLU A 35 16.06 -18.38 8.01
C GLU A 35 16.41 -19.78 7.48
N VAL A 36 17.25 -19.87 6.45
CA VAL A 36 17.76 -21.14 5.91
C VAL A 36 18.89 -21.70 6.78
N CYS A 37 19.66 -20.83 7.42
CA CYS A 37 20.71 -21.22 8.36
C CYS A 37 20.16 -21.66 9.73
N PHE A 38 18.92 -21.33 10.06
CA PHE A 38 18.35 -21.63 11.36
C PHE A 38 17.89 -23.09 11.44
N MET A 39 18.47 -23.86 12.38
CA MET A 39 18.17 -25.28 12.62
C MET A 39 18.30 -26.18 11.38
N ASN A 40 19.31 -25.89 10.55
CA ASN A 40 19.66 -26.73 9.41
C ASN A 40 20.91 -27.57 9.71
N PRO A 41 20.81 -28.91 9.77
CA PRO A 41 21.96 -29.79 9.99
C PRO A 41 22.97 -29.75 8.83
N ASP A 42 22.53 -29.37 7.61
CA ASP A 42 23.38 -29.27 6.41
C ASP A 42 24.49 -28.21 6.54
N ILE A 43 24.44 -27.32 7.55
CA ILE A 43 25.48 -26.30 7.78
C ILE A 43 26.73 -26.91 8.42
N PHE A 44 26.53 -27.86 9.34
CA PHE A 44 27.63 -28.52 10.05
C PHE A 44 28.28 -29.59 9.17
N GLU A 45 27.49 -30.21 8.30
CA GLU A 45 27.97 -31.05 7.22
C GLU A 45 28.47 -30.17 6.07
N PHE A 46 29.72 -29.69 6.17
CA PHE A 46 30.46 -28.79 5.25
C PHE A 46 30.40 -29.09 3.73
N ARG A 47 29.62 -30.07 3.27
CA ARG A 47 29.47 -30.48 1.86
C ARG A 47 28.48 -29.62 1.06
N LYS A 48 27.59 -28.86 1.70
CA LYS A 48 26.52 -28.14 1.00
C LYS A 48 26.60 -26.64 1.26
N ASN A 49 26.88 -25.88 0.22
CA ASN A 49 26.79 -24.42 0.26
C ASN A 49 25.33 -24.01 0.47
N VAL A 50 24.96 -23.61 1.68
CA VAL A 50 23.64 -23.07 2.00
C VAL A 50 23.52 -21.67 1.37
N LYS A 51 23.10 -21.64 0.10
CA LYS A 51 22.90 -20.42 -0.68
C LYS A 51 21.45 -20.33 -1.11
N ILE A 52 20.88 -19.14 -1.03
CA ILE A 52 19.56 -18.84 -1.58
C ILE A 52 19.61 -19.07 -3.10
N ARG A 53 18.60 -19.75 -3.67
CA ARG A 53 18.48 -19.93 -5.13
C ARG A 53 18.35 -18.57 -5.82
N LYS A 54 18.96 -18.42 -7.02
CA LYS A 54 18.91 -17.16 -7.80
C LYS A 54 17.48 -16.63 -8.00
N GLY A 55 16.53 -17.51 -8.32
CA GLY A 55 15.13 -17.12 -8.49
C GLY A 55 14.49 -16.53 -7.23
N GLN A 56 14.76 -17.11 -6.06
CA GLN A 56 14.27 -16.60 -4.79
C GLN A 56 14.93 -15.26 -4.44
N ALA A 57 16.23 -15.11 -4.70
CA ALA A 57 16.94 -13.85 -4.49
C ALA A 57 16.37 -12.70 -5.33
N VAL A 58 16.06 -12.95 -6.61
CA VAL A 58 15.45 -11.94 -7.49
C VAL A 58 14.06 -11.55 -7.01
N GLN A 59 13.23 -12.51 -6.58
CA GLN A 59 11.91 -12.21 -6.03
C GLN A 59 11.99 -11.34 -4.77
N LEU A 60 12.96 -11.61 -3.89
CA LEU A 60 13.18 -10.82 -2.69
C LEU A 60 13.59 -9.38 -3.05
N ILE A 61 14.54 -9.22 -3.96
CA ILE A 61 15.00 -7.90 -4.46
C ILE A 61 13.84 -7.10 -5.09
N MET A 62 12.98 -7.77 -5.86
CA MET A 62 11.83 -7.11 -6.48
C MET A 62 10.77 -6.66 -5.47
N ARG A 63 10.60 -7.39 -4.36
CA ARG A 63 9.63 -7.05 -3.31
C ARG A 63 10.17 -6.04 -2.31
N SER A 64 11.48 -5.90 -2.16
CA SER A 64 12.11 -5.06 -1.13
C SER A 64 12.22 -3.59 -1.50
N THR A 65 11.27 -3.03 -2.26
CA THR A 65 11.34 -1.64 -2.78
C THR A 65 10.86 -0.60 -1.78
N ASN A 66 9.88 -0.95 -0.94
CA ASN A 66 9.35 -0.05 0.07
C ASN A 66 9.76 -0.51 1.47
N PRO A 67 10.07 0.40 2.41
CA PRO A 67 10.41 0.03 3.78
C PRO A 67 9.25 -0.69 4.50
N ARG A 68 8.00 -0.41 4.11
CA ARG A 68 6.81 -1.15 4.52
C ARG A 68 6.88 -2.62 4.12
N ASP A 69 7.22 -2.91 2.87
CA ASP A 69 7.30 -4.28 2.36
C ASP A 69 8.45 -5.03 3.01
N VAL A 70 9.58 -4.35 3.24
CA VAL A 70 10.72 -4.88 3.99
C VAL A 70 10.33 -5.23 5.42
N ALA A 71 9.59 -4.38 6.14
CA ALA A 71 9.12 -4.66 7.49
C ALA A 71 8.20 -5.88 7.54
N TYR A 72 7.29 -6.04 6.56
CA TYR A 72 6.43 -7.22 6.48
C TYR A 72 7.22 -8.50 6.15
N MET A 73 8.16 -8.43 5.21
CA MET A 73 9.08 -9.55 4.95
C MET A 73 9.88 -9.90 6.20
N PHE A 74 10.33 -8.90 6.95
CA PHE A 74 11.07 -9.12 8.19
C PHE A 74 10.26 -9.91 9.22
N ARG A 75 9.00 -9.53 9.40
CA ARG A 75 8.04 -10.26 10.24
C ARG A 75 7.82 -11.69 9.75
N ASP A 76 7.63 -11.89 8.45
CA ASP A 76 7.33 -13.21 7.90
C ASP A 76 8.52 -14.17 8.03
N PHE A 77 9.75 -13.69 7.82
CA PHE A 77 10.97 -14.46 8.10
C PHE A 77 11.16 -14.73 9.60
N ALA A 78 10.81 -13.79 10.47
CA ALA A 78 10.81 -14.01 11.92
C ALA A 78 9.86 -15.15 12.33
N ARG A 79 8.66 -15.19 11.74
CA ARG A 79 7.71 -16.30 11.93
C ARG A 79 8.27 -17.63 11.42
N GLY A 80 8.93 -17.64 10.27
CA GLY A 80 9.58 -18.83 9.71
C GLY A 80 10.66 -19.40 10.64
N ILE A 81 11.47 -18.53 11.27
CA ILE A 81 12.47 -18.90 12.27
C ILE A 81 11.81 -19.40 13.56
N HIS A 82 10.78 -18.72 14.04
CA HIS A 82 10.03 -19.12 15.23
C HIS A 82 9.40 -20.50 15.10
N ALA A 83 8.82 -20.81 13.92
CA ALA A 83 8.23 -22.11 13.64
C ALA A 83 9.25 -23.26 13.69
N LYS A 84 10.51 -22.98 13.38
CA LYS A 84 11.59 -23.98 13.42
C LYS A 84 12.18 -24.13 14.83
N ALA A 85 11.95 -23.21 15.77
CA ALA A 85 12.70 -23.15 17.03
C ALA A 85 12.29 -24.21 18.07
N SER A 86 13.17 -25.17 18.40
CA SER A 86 12.85 -26.24 19.38
C SER A 86 13.46 -26.14 20.80
N PRO A 87 14.60 -25.48 21.09
CA PRO A 87 15.07 -25.31 22.48
C PRO A 87 15.01 -23.87 23.03
N ASN A 88 14.88 -22.85 22.17
CA ASN A 88 14.86 -21.42 22.58
C ASN A 88 13.56 -20.70 22.15
N PHE A 89 12.46 -21.44 22.05
CA PHE A 89 11.19 -20.95 21.52
C PHE A 89 10.70 -19.68 22.23
N LEU A 90 10.69 -19.64 23.57
CA LEU A 90 10.19 -18.49 24.33
C LEU A 90 10.94 -17.18 24.03
N ARG A 91 12.28 -17.23 23.94
CA ARG A 91 13.08 -16.02 23.67
C ARG A 91 12.88 -15.52 22.25
N ILE A 92 12.75 -16.43 21.29
CA ILE A 92 12.51 -16.11 19.89
C ILE A 92 11.07 -15.60 19.71
N GLY A 93 10.10 -16.20 20.39
CA GLY A 93 8.70 -15.77 20.38
C GLY A 93 8.53 -14.36 20.93
N VAL A 94 9.18 -14.02 22.04
CA VAL A 94 9.18 -12.64 22.57
C VAL A 94 9.81 -11.65 21.57
N ALA A 95 10.91 -12.02 20.92
CA ALA A 95 11.51 -11.18 19.88
C ALA A 95 10.58 -11.00 18.67
N CYS A 96 9.93 -12.07 18.22
CA CYS A 96 8.94 -12.03 17.13
C CYS A 96 7.75 -11.13 17.49
N GLY A 97 7.22 -11.24 18.70
CA GLY A 97 6.13 -10.39 19.18
C GLY A 97 6.50 -8.90 19.21
N ARG A 98 7.75 -8.57 19.58
CA ARG A 98 8.24 -7.18 19.52
C ARG A 98 8.32 -6.65 18.09
N ILE A 99 8.78 -7.48 17.14
CA ILE A 99 8.83 -7.13 15.71
C ILE A 99 7.43 -6.91 15.15
N GLU A 100 6.48 -7.78 15.48
CA GLU A 100 5.08 -7.63 15.07
C GLU A 100 4.47 -6.34 15.60
N ALA A 101 4.64 -6.07 16.90
CA ALA A 101 4.17 -4.82 17.51
C ALA A 101 4.80 -3.59 16.85
N TRP A 102 6.10 -3.64 16.54
CA TRP A 102 6.79 -2.56 15.84
C TRP A 102 6.25 -2.34 14.42
N ALA A 103 6.03 -3.42 13.68
CA ALA A 103 5.51 -3.37 12.31
C ALA A 103 4.09 -2.80 12.28
N GLU A 104 3.23 -3.19 13.22
CA GLU A 104 1.87 -2.65 13.33
C GLU A 104 1.84 -1.18 13.78
N HIS A 105 2.81 -0.76 14.61
CA HIS A 105 2.92 0.62 15.05
C HIS A 105 3.40 1.57 13.95
N HIS A 106 4.43 1.17 13.18
CA HIS A 106 5.01 1.99 12.11
C HIS A 106 4.24 1.90 10.79
N TYR A 107 3.72 0.72 10.46
CA TYR A 107 2.98 0.45 9.23
C TYR A 107 1.63 -0.17 9.55
N PRO A 108 0.66 0.64 9.98
CA PRO A 108 -0.67 0.14 10.27
C PRO A 108 -1.26 -0.60 9.06
N SER A 109 -1.73 -1.81 9.31
CA SER A 109 -2.34 -2.70 8.30
C SER A 109 -3.65 -2.16 7.73
N PHE A 110 -4.24 -1.15 8.37
CA PHE A 110 -5.48 -0.51 7.92
C PHE A 110 -5.30 0.45 6.73
N ILE A 111 -4.06 0.88 6.44
CA ILE A 111 -3.76 1.77 5.31
C ILE A 111 -3.16 0.94 4.17
N THR A 112 -3.94 0.62 3.14
CA THR A 112 -3.40 0.07 1.88
C THR A 112 -3.26 1.23 0.90
N ILE A 113 -2.01 1.60 0.60
CA ILE A 113 -1.72 2.62 -0.40
C ILE A 113 -1.66 1.89 -1.74
N SER A 114 -2.79 1.81 -2.42
CA SER A 114 -2.89 1.23 -3.75
C SER A 114 -2.50 2.31 -4.75
N GLN A 115 -1.27 2.29 -5.26
CA GLN A 115 -0.98 3.01 -6.51
C GLN A 115 -1.64 2.20 -7.65
N SER A 116 -2.78 2.67 -8.13
CA SER A 116 -3.45 2.06 -9.27
C SER A 116 -2.53 2.13 -10.50
N SER A 117 -2.06 0.99 -11.00
CA SER A 117 -1.26 0.91 -12.24
C SER A 117 -1.95 1.51 -13.47
N ALA A 118 -3.27 1.75 -13.39
CA ALA A 118 -4.07 2.37 -14.43
C ALA A 118 -3.94 3.90 -14.52
N ASN A 119 -3.46 4.58 -13.47
CA ASN A 119 -3.30 6.04 -13.46
C ASN A 119 -2.06 6.46 -12.65
N PRO A 120 -0.93 6.79 -13.31
CA PRO A 120 0.25 7.30 -12.64
C PRO A 120 -0.02 8.73 -12.15
N GLY A 121 -0.58 8.85 -10.94
CA GLY A 121 -0.90 10.14 -10.31
C GLY A 121 -1.99 10.06 -9.24
N SER A 122 -2.88 9.06 -9.29
CA SER A 122 -3.89 8.85 -8.25
C SER A 122 -3.37 7.84 -7.22
N THR A 123 -2.90 8.34 -6.08
CA THR A 123 -2.67 7.49 -4.90
C THR A 123 -4.01 7.34 -4.20
N SER A 124 -4.71 6.24 -4.41
CA SER A 124 -5.89 5.93 -3.59
C SER A 124 -5.41 5.28 -2.29
N VAL A 125 -5.62 5.98 -1.18
CA VAL A 125 -5.49 5.37 0.15
C VAL A 125 -6.76 4.57 0.38
N GLU A 126 -6.73 3.30 0.01
CA GLU A 126 -7.80 2.37 0.30
C GLU A 126 -7.67 1.94 1.76
N MET A 127 -8.54 2.50 2.58
CA MET A 127 -8.63 2.16 3.99
C MET A 127 -9.37 0.83 4.11
N SER A 128 -8.68 -0.23 4.53
CA SER A 128 -9.24 -1.60 4.54
C SER A 128 -10.48 -1.67 5.44
N THR A 129 -11.62 -2.06 4.88
CA THR A 129 -12.94 -2.05 5.53
C THR A 129 -13.12 -3.15 6.59
N THR A 130 -12.10 -4.01 6.75
CA THR A 130 -12.13 -5.20 7.61
C THR A 130 -11.79 -4.91 9.08
N ASP A 131 -11.18 -3.75 9.40
CA ASP A 131 -10.73 -3.45 10.77
C ASP A 131 -11.85 -2.90 11.67
N ALA A 132 -12.00 -3.48 12.87
CA ALA A 132 -12.94 -3.03 13.91
C ALA A 132 -12.71 -1.57 14.34
N ARG A 133 -11.47 -1.07 14.27
CA ARG A 133 -11.12 0.31 14.60
C ARG A 133 -11.79 1.32 13.66
N MET A 134 -12.00 0.96 12.39
CA MET A 134 -12.68 1.81 11.41
C MET A 134 -14.13 2.09 11.79
N ARG A 135 -14.79 1.11 12.42
CA ARG A 135 -16.18 1.26 12.86
C ARG A 135 -16.32 2.31 13.95
N ILE A 136 -15.27 2.51 14.75
CA ILE A 136 -15.23 3.54 15.79
C ILE A 136 -15.02 4.91 15.14
N ILE A 137 -14.01 5.04 14.28
CA ILE A 137 -13.68 6.28 13.58
C ILE A 137 -14.86 6.76 12.72
N LYS A 138 -15.48 5.85 11.94
CA LYS A 138 -16.65 6.19 11.11
C LYS A 138 -17.85 6.63 11.94
N ARG A 139 -18.03 6.04 13.13
CA ARG A 139 -19.11 6.40 14.05
C ARG A 139 -18.85 7.76 14.70
N GLU A 140 -17.60 8.10 15.00
CA GLU A 140 -17.21 9.44 15.47
C GLU A 140 -17.38 10.49 14.37
N GLN A 141 -16.90 10.23 13.16
CA GLN A 141 -17.10 11.14 12.01
C GLN A 141 -18.58 11.41 11.73
N LEU A 142 -19.45 10.38 11.84
CA LEU A 142 -20.88 10.56 11.68
C LEU A 142 -21.51 11.37 12.82
N ARG A 143 -21.04 11.19 14.06
CA ARG A 143 -21.50 12.00 15.20
C ARG A 143 -21.06 13.45 15.06
N GLU A 144 -19.80 13.68 14.68
CA GLU A 144 -19.27 15.02 14.44
C GLU A 144 -19.97 15.71 13.27
N SER A 145 -20.28 14.99 12.18
CA SER A 145 -21.01 15.56 11.05
C SER A 145 -22.46 15.87 11.40
N ARG A 146 -23.14 15.02 12.19
CA ARG A 146 -24.48 15.28 12.72
C ARG A 146 -24.50 16.49 13.65
N LEU A 147 -23.55 16.58 14.58
CA LEU A 147 -23.43 17.73 15.49
C LEU A 147 -23.15 19.03 14.73
N LYS A 148 -22.28 18.99 13.71
CA LYS A 148 -22.03 20.14 12.84
C LYS A 148 -23.27 20.54 12.04
N ALA A 149 -24.00 19.57 11.47
CA ALA A 149 -25.23 19.83 10.74
C ALA A 149 -26.34 20.40 11.65
N GLU A 150 -26.46 19.90 12.88
CA GLU A 150 -27.39 20.42 13.89
C GLU A 150 -27.02 21.82 14.36
N ALA A 151 -25.74 22.09 14.60
CA ALA A 151 -25.24 23.42 14.96
C ALA A 151 -25.46 24.42 13.82
N GLU A 152 -25.21 24.02 12.57
CA GLU A 152 -25.47 24.84 11.39
C GLU A 152 -26.97 25.08 11.17
N ALA A 153 -27.81 24.06 11.39
CA ALA A 153 -29.26 24.20 11.34
C ALA A 153 -29.78 25.14 12.45
N LYS A 154 -29.24 25.05 13.66
CA LYS A 154 -29.58 25.94 14.76
C LYS A 154 -29.14 27.38 14.45
N ARG A 155 -27.92 27.56 13.95
CA ARG A 155 -27.39 28.86 13.51
C ARG A 155 -28.23 29.47 12.37
N ARG A 156 -28.69 28.65 11.41
CA ARG A 156 -29.60 29.09 10.33
C ARG A 156 -30.99 29.48 10.85
N ARG A 157 -31.52 28.76 11.84
CA ARG A 157 -32.78 29.12 12.51
C ARG A 157 -32.67 30.43 13.28
N GLU A 158 -31.57 30.64 14.00
CA GLU A 158 -31.29 31.90 14.71
C GLU A 158 -31.15 33.09 13.73
N LEU A 159 -30.66 32.86 12.51
CA LEU A 159 -30.57 33.85 11.44
C LEU A 159 -31.87 34.05 10.64
N GLY A 160 -32.97 33.38 11.00
CA GLY A 160 -34.29 33.57 10.37
C GLY A 160 -34.42 33.08 8.92
N LEU A 161 -33.51 32.22 8.45
CA LEU A 161 -33.51 31.66 7.10
C LEU A 161 -34.32 30.35 7.06
N GLU A 162 -35.64 30.42 7.07
CA GLU A 162 -36.47 29.23 6.78
C GLU A 162 -36.53 28.93 5.28
N GLY A 163 -36.18 27.69 4.92
CA GLY A 163 -36.70 27.01 3.74
C GLY A 163 -35.90 27.09 2.44
N LYS A 164 -34.80 26.33 2.33
CA LYS A 164 -34.56 25.56 1.10
C LYS A 164 -33.86 24.23 1.42
N ALA A 165 -34.42 23.17 0.84
CA ALA A 165 -34.03 21.76 0.93
C ALA A 165 -32.52 21.52 0.79
N PRO A 166 -31.98 20.40 1.31
CA PRO A 166 -30.57 20.08 1.21
C PRO A 166 -30.13 20.19 -0.26
N VAL A 167 -28.98 20.83 -0.46
CA VAL A 167 -28.30 20.90 -1.75
C VAL A 167 -28.13 19.46 -2.23
N GLU A 168 -28.97 19.06 -3.19
CA GLU A 168 -28.73 17.92 -4.04
C GLU A 168 -27.36 18.19 -4.66
N GLN A 169 -26.38 17.36 -4.30
CA GLN A 169 -25.07 17.39 -4.91
C GLN A 169 -25.29 16.85 -6.33
N GLU A 170 -25.76 17.73 -7.21
CA GLU A 170 -25.95 17.41 -8.62
C GLU A 170 -24.61 16.92 -9.13
N GLY A 171 -24.58 15.63 -9.44
CA GLY A 171 -23.46 15.01 -10.12
C GLY A 171 -23.09 15.82 -11.36
N LEU A 172 -21.81 15.71 -11.74
CA LEU A 172 -21.16 16.40 -12.85
C LEU A 172 -22.18 16.86 -13.92
N PRO A 173 -22.36 18.19 -14.10
CA PRO A 173 -23.54 18.73 -14.77
C PRO A 173 -23.71 18.08 -16.14
N TRP A 174 -24.91 17.59 -16.46
CA TRP A 174 -25.19 16.95 -17.76
C TRP A 174 -24.77 17.82 -18.95
N ALA A 175 -24.78 19.14 -18.75
CA ALA A 175 -24.23 20.12 -19.68
C ALA A 175 -22.74 19.89 -20.01
N LEU A 176 -21.91 19.53 -19.02
CA LEU A 176 -20.50 19.21 -19.21
C LEU A 176 -20.31 17.90 -19.97
N ILE A 177 -21.13 16.88 -19.69
CA ILE A 177 -21.10 15.60 -20.41
C ILE A 177 -21.47 15.81 -21.88
N ILE A 178 -22.53 16.59 -22.15
CA ILE A 178 -22.97 16.93 -23.50
C ILE A 178 -21.90 17.78 -24.22
N ALA A 179 -21.27 18.73 -23.54
CA ALA A 179 -20.20 19.56 -24.10
C ALA A 179 -18.97 18.73 -24.49
N VAL A 180 -18.55 17.80 -23.63
CA VAL A 180 -17.40 16.90 -23.90
C VAL A 180 -17.72 15.94 -25.05
N ALA A 181 -18.92 15.36 -25.07
CA ALA A 181 -19.35 14.48 -26.15
C ALA A 181 -19.45 15.22 -27.51
N GLY A 182 -19.97 16.45 -27.50
CA GLY A 182 -20.04 17.29 -28.70
C GLY A 182 -18.67 17.66 -29.26
N PHE A 183 -17.73 18.03 -28.37
CA PHE A 183 -16.35 18.34 -28.77
C PHE A 183 -15.65 17.12 -29.38
N PHE A 184 -15.82 15.94 -28.78
CA PHE A 184 -15.23 14.70 -29.29
C PHE A 184 -15.75 14.35 -30.69
N LEU A 185 -17.06 14.44 -30.93
CA LEU A 185 -17.64 14.19 -32.26
C LEU A 185 -17.18 15.20 -33.31
N PHE A 186 -17.02 16.46 -32.94
CA PHE A 186 -16.52 17.49 -33.84
C PHE A 186 -15.08 17.21 -34.31
N VAL A 187 -14.21 16.79 -33.38
CA VAL A 187 -12.83 16.41 -33.70
C VAL A 187 -12.79 15.17 -34.60
N CYS A 188 -13.63 14.16 -34.33
CA CYS A 188 -13.74 12.98 -35.19
C CYS A 188 -14.23 13.33 -36.60
N ALA A 189 -15.19 14.26 -36.74
CA ALA A 189 -15.68 14.69 -38.04
C ALA A 189 -14.61 15.42 -38.86
N ILE A 190 -13.82 16.29 -38.21
CA ILE A 190 -12.68 16.96 -38.87
C ILE A 190 -11.64 15.93 -39.31
N ALA A 191 -11.31 14.96 -38.46
CA ALA A 191 -10.36 13.89 -38.80
C ALA A 191 -10.86 13.07 -40.01
N ALA A 192 -12.15 12.70 -40.03
CA ALA A 192 -12.75 11.98 -41.14
C ALA A 192 -12.75 12.81 -42.44
N ALA A 193 -13.00 14.13 -42.36
CA ALA A 193 -12.96 15.02 -43.51
C ALA A 193 -11.55 15.17 -44.08
N ILE A 194 -10.52 15.24 -43.23
CA ILE A 194 -9.12 15.26 -43.65
C ILE A 194 -8.76 13.94 -44.35
N VAL A 195 -9.11 12.80 -43.74
CA VAL A 195 -8.85 11.48 -44.34
C VAL A 195 -9.56 11.35 -45.69
N PHE A 196 -10.83 11.70 -45.77
CA PHE A 196 -11.60 11.66 -47.02
C PHE A 196 -10.99 12.58 -48.09
N GLY A 197 -10.59 13.79 -47.71
CA GLY A 197 -9.91 14.73 -48.61
C GLY A 197 -8.58 14.19 -49.13
N THR A 198 -7.77 13.57 -48.27
CA THR A 198 -6.50 12.96 -48.68
C THR A 198 -6.69 11.77 -49.61
N VAL A 199 -7.68 10.92 -49.35
CA VAL A 199 -7.99 9.75 -50.21
C VAL A 199 -8.51 10.19 -51.57
N TYR A 200 -9.34 11.24 -51.62
CA TYR A 200 -9.86 11.76 -52.89
C TYR A 200 -8.76 12.42 -53.73
N TRP A 201 -7.81 13.09 -53.10
CA TRP A 201 -6.74 13.82 -53.80
C TRP A 201 -5.59 12.91 -54.27
N PHE A 202 -5.27 11.84 -53.53
CA PHE A 202 -4.25 10.85 -53.90
C PHE A 202 -4.80 9.62 -54.63
N GLY A 203 -6.13 9.43 -54.66
CA GLY A 203 -6.79 8.31 -55.35
C GLY A 203 -6.93 8.47 -56.86
N ASP A 204 -6.66 9.67 -57.40
CA ASP A 204 -6.67 9.99 -58.82
C ASP A 204 -5.24 10.09 -59.43
N ALA A 205 -4.22 9.57 -58.73
CA ALA A 205 -2.84 9.45 -59.21
C ALA A 205 -2.48 8.02 -59.63
#